data_AF-A3ZLT3-F1
#
_entry.id   AF-A3ZLT3-F1
#
_cell.length_a   1.000
_cell.length_b   1.000
_cell.length_c   1.000
_cell.angle_alpha   90.00
_cell.angle_beta   90.00
_cell.angle_gamma   90.00
#
_symmetry.space_group_name_H-M   'P 1'
#
loop_
_entity.id
_entity.type
_entity.pdbx_description
1 polymer ?
#
loop_
_entity_poly.entity_id
_entity_poly.type
_entity_poly.pdbx_seq_one_letter_code
_entity_poly.pdbx_strand_id
1 'polypeptide(L)'
;MDYSSILSRYIGREVCVSTFGHIKLRGEVAAIYEDCVRLINASSQGDAEEAAWNIDPEHHGQEALVHFHHIVAISCGDEDLLDIPVVADHGKSPWYAEPEEKVEASLPDSTEPWRSYLAMDRLSLEVGQSLISIVAPESKDFFDRMTAVRCQLADSLGIVVPNIRMRDNRQLSDNEYRILIDENELARARFGPGKYIALDMGTATETLDGSPGVDPTFGGPGIWIRADQQHEAEKAGYLVIEPSMLLVTHLQETLRRHSHEMLTLDDVRRLIEMQRDDQAAEVEELRASPLSLSTIHAVLVRLLEEGVSIKNFSRVLETLVRHGARTGDVELLVAAVRVRLGRQICQRYLDRDGRVHAIGLEPDLEDRLLELNDAGAGRKARPWVERLIDNLADSFQQLEEQQQPTALVTSIDLRCNLWRMITAQLPRVAVLSFAEVPRNTEIYWEMRVASDDIGLPEGGARTGAGAKPYTKTAHLIEKLGEKMPRQPR
;
A
#
# COMPACT_ATOMS: atom_id res chain seq x y z
N MET A 1 12.22 -19.81 13.49
CA MET A 1 13.23 -20.85 13.80
C MET A 1 14.51 -20.43 13.13
N ASP A 2 15.63 -20.42 13.84
CA ASP A 2 16.91 -20.06 13.25
C ASP A 2 17.46 -21.26 12.46
N TYR A 3 17.09 -21.30 11.17
CA TYR A 3 17.48 -22.37 10.26
C TYR A 3 19.00 -22.42 10.06
N SER A 4 19.70 -21.29 10.19
CA SER A 4 21.16 -21.20 10.12
C SER A 4 21.82 -22.01 11.24
N SER A 5 21.34 -21.85 12.48
CA SER A 5 21.82 -22.58 13.65
C SER A 5 21.59 -24.10 13.55
N ILE A 6 20.48 -24.55 12.95
CA ILE A 6 20.19 -25.99 12.79
C ILE A 6 21.01 -26.59 11.66
N LEU A 7 21.09 -25.88 10.52
CA LEU A 7 21.74 -26.40 9.33
C LEU A 7 23.27 -26.36 9.42
N SER A 8 23.85 -25.48 10.24
CA SER A 8 25.31 -25.41 10.47
C SER A 8 25.92 -26.73 10.92
N ARG A 9 25.12 -27.60 11.53
CA ARG A 9 25.50 -28.95 11.96
C ARG A 9 25.71 -29.94 10.80
N TYR A 10 25.23 -29.59 9.61
CA TYR A 10 25.30 -30.42 8.41
C TYR A 10 26.39 -29.98 7.43
N ILE A 11 27.21 -28.96 7.77
CA ILE A 11 28.37 -28.56 6.96
C ILE A 11 29.32 -29.76 6.78
N GLY A 12 29.68 -30.05 5.53
CA GLY A 12 30.49 -31.20 5.13
C GLY A 12 29.73 -32.52 4.99
N ARG A 13 28.39 -32.50 5.08
CA ARG A 13 27.53 -33.70 4.90
C ARG A 13 26.69 -33.61 3.63
N GLU A 14 26.40 -34.76 3.03
CA GLU A 14 25.44 -34.86 1.95
C GLU A 14 24.00 -34.68 2.45
N VAL A 15 23.28 -33.74 1.84
CA VAL A 15 21.88 -33.47 2.11
C VAL A 15 21.07 -33.50 0.83
N CYS A 16 19.80 -33.89 0.95
CA CYS A 16 18.80 -33.73 -0.10
C CYS A 16 17.87 -32.57 0.29
N VAL A 17 17.87 -31.53 -0.53
CA VAL A 17 17.05 -30.32 -0.38
C VAL A 17 15.90 -30.37 -1.37
N SER A 18 14.67 -30.40 -0.86
CA SER A 18 13.46 -30.33 -1.67
C SER A 18 13.01 -28.87 -1.78
N THR A 19 12.84 -28.36 -3.00
CA THR A 19 12.42 -26.98 -3.24
C THR A 19 10.99 -26.88 -3.74
N PHE A 20 10.40 -25.67 -3.66
CA PHE A 20 9.11 -25.38 -4.29
C PHE A 20 9.20 -25.65 -5.81
N GLY A 21 8.37 -26.59 -6.31
CA GLY A 21 8.43 -27.06 -7.70
C GLY A 21 8.89 -28.51 -7.88
N HIS A 22 8.99 -29.30 -6.80
CA HIS A 22 9.37 -30.73 -6.79
C HIS A 22 10.80 -31.06 -7.25
N ILE A 23 11.65 -30.03 -7.41
CA ILE A 23 13.07 -30.24 -7.72
C ILE A 23 13.77 -30.67 -6.44
N LYS A 24 14.31 -31.89 -6.44
CA LYS A 24 15.19 -32.42 -5.39
C LYS A 24 16.64 -32.19 -5.78
N LEU A 25 17.34 -31.41 -4.98
CA LEU A 25 18.78 -31.16 -5.13
C LEU A 25 19.54 -31.99 -4.10
N ARG A 26 20.45 -32.84 -4.56
CA ARG A 26 21.38 -33.57 -3.69
C ARG A 26 22.77 -32.96 -3.80
N GLY A 27 23.38 -32.61 -2.69
CA GLY A 27 24.76 -32.08 -2.65
C GLY A 27 25.32 -32.01 -1.23
N GLU A 28 26.59 -31.68 -1.12
CA GLU A 28 27.28 -31.52 0.18
C GLU A 28 27.18 -30.07 0.65
N VAL A 29 26.84 -29.83 1.92
CA VAL A 29 26.75 -28.47 2.47
C VAL A 29 28.13 -27.87 2.66
N ALA A 30 28.51 -26.90 1.85
CA ALA A 30 29.81 -26.23 1.94
C ALA A 30 29.80 -25.02 2.89
N ALA A 31 28.73 -24.25 2.88
CA ALA A 31 28.59 -23.06 3.71
C ALA A 31 27.13 -22.69 3.92
N ILE A 32 26.85 -21.93 4.97
CA ILE A 32 25.53 -21.45 5.33
C ILE A 32 25.63 -19.96 5.61
N TYR A 33 24.81 -19.19 4.91
CA TYR A 33 24.71 -17.75 5.04
C TYR A 33 23.41 -17.39 5.76
N GLU A 34 23.18 -16.10 6.03
CA GLU A 34 21.99 -15.65 6.77
C GLU A 34 20.67 -16.05 6.11
N ASP A 35 20.64 -16.23 4.79
CA ASP A 35 19.41 -16.45 4.02
C ASP A 35 19.47 -17.64 3.04
N CYS A 36 20.62 -18.32 2.90
CA CYS A 36 20.80 -19.41 1.95
C CYS A 36 21.82 -20.46 2.41
N VAL A 37 21.71 -21.66 1.84
CA VAL A 37 22.68 -22.75 1.94
C VAL A 37 23.43 -22.92 0.62
N ARG A 38 24.76 -23.05 0.70
CA ARG A 38 25.61 -23.37 -0.44
C ARG A 38 25.90 -24.87 -0.47
N LEU A 39 25.47 -25.52 -1.54
CA LEU A 39 25.76 -26.91 -1.83
C LEU A 39 26.88 -27.00 -2.87
N ILE A 40 27.82 -27.90 -2.67
CA ILE A 40 28.83 -28.30 -3.67
C ILE A 40 28.52 -29.70 -4.17
N ASN A 41 28.97 -30.02 -5.38
CA ASN A 41 28.65 -31.27 -6.08
C ASN A 41 27.13 -31.50 -6.16
N ALA A 42 26.36 -30.43 -6.36
CA ALA A 42 24.91 -30.48 -6.39
C ALA A 42 24.40 -31.12 -7.70
N SER A 43 23.42 -32.02 -7.60
CA SER A 43 22.74 -32.65 -8.74
C SER A 43 21.21 -32.60 -8.56
N SER A 44 20.48 -32.32 -9.65
CA SER A 44 19.02 -32.33 -9.66
C SER A 44 18.50 -33.71 -10.06
N GLN A 45 17.71 -34.34 -9.20
CA GLN A 45 17.07 -35.62 -9.52
C GLN A 45 15.77 -35.36 -10.29
N GLY A 46 15.78 -35.59 -11.61
CA GLY A 46 14.56 -35.62 -12.44
C GLY A 46 13.88 -36.98 -12.38
N ASP A 47 12.55 -37.00 -12.53
CA ASP A 47 11.68 -38.18 -12.48
C ASP A 47 12.16 -39.32 -13.40
N ALA A 48 12.90 -40.28 -12.85
CA ALA A 48 13.08 -41.62 -13.40
C ALA A 48 13.41 -42.60 -12.27
N GLU A 49 12.49 -43.54 -12.02
CA GLU A 49 12.69 -44.71 -11.18
C GLU A 49 13.82 -45.59 -11.75
N GLU A 50 14.60 -46.21 -10.85
CA GLU A 50 15.61 -47.25 -11.08
C GLU A 50 16.82 -46.93 -11.98
N ALA A 51 17.95 -46.55 -11.37
CA ALA A 51 19.27 -46.94 -11.87
C ALA A 51 20.31 -47.01 -10.75
N ALA A 52 21.06 -48.12 -10.76
CA ALA A 52 22.04 -48.54 -9.79
C ALA A 52 23.26 -47.62 -9.67
N TRP A 53 23.95 -47.77 -8.54
CA TRP A 53 25.30 -47.27 -8.26
C TRP A 53 26.26 -47.50 -9.44
N ASN A 54 26.43 -46.49 -10.27
CA ASN A 54 27.58 -46.39 -11.16
C ASN A 54 28.02 -44.94 -11.25
N ILE A 55 29.18 -44.71 -10.64
CA ILE A 55 29.90 -43.45 -10.59
C ILE A 55 30.58 -43.26 -11.94
N ASP A 56 30.26 -42.17 -12.64
CA ASP A 56 31.06 -41.67 -13.76
C ASP A 56 31.97 -40.53 -13.24
N PRO A 57 33.32 -40.63 -13.31
CA PRO A 57 34.23 -39.74 -12.57
C PRO A 57 34.46 -38.33 -13.14
N GLU A 58 33.67 -37.84 -14.11
CA GLU A 58 34.00 -36.62 -14.88
C GLU A 58 33.03 -35.43 -14.76
N HIS A 59 32.17 -35.35 -13.74
CA HIS A 59 31.35 -34.15 -13.47
C HIS A 59 31.72 -33.47 -12.15
N HIS A 60 32.89 -32.83 -12.11
CA HIS A 60 33.22 -31.86 -11.07
C HIS A 60 32.49 -30.53 -11.33
N GLY A 61 31.76 -30.03 -10.33
CA GLY A 61 31.62 -28.58 -10.12
C GLY A 61 30.28 -27.94 -10.47
N GLN A 62 29.14 -28.48 -10.04
CA GLN A 62 27.94 -27.65 -9.87
C GLN A 62 27.82 -27.23 -8.40
N GLU A 63 27.98 -25.92 -8.17
CA GLU A 63 27.59 -25.28 -6.93
C GLU A 63 26.15 -24.79 -7.04
N ALA A 64 25.36 -24.99 -5.99
CA ALA A 64 23.99 -24.52 -5.92
C ALA A 64 23.78 -23.70 -4.65
N LEU A 65 23.29 -22.47 -4.79
CA LEU A 65 22.81 -21.65 -3.69
C LEU A 65 21.30 -21.81 -3.58
N VAL A 66 20.83 -22.28 -2.42
CA VAL A 66 19.40 -22.47 -2.16
C VAL A 66 18.99 -21.57 -1.01
N HIS A 67 18.18 -20.56 -1.31
CA HIS A 67 17.63 -19.67 -0.27
C HIS A 67 16.64 -20.41 0.62
N PHE A 68 16.62 -20.11 1.92
CA PHE A 68 15.79 -20.82 2.90
C PHE A 68 14.29 -20.75 2.59
N HIS A 69 13.82 -19.65 2.00
CA HIS A 69 12.41 -19.50 1.62
C HIS A 69 11.98 -20.43 0.47
N HIS A 70 12.93 -21.01 -0.26
CA HIS A 70 12.65 -22.01 -1.30
C HIS A 70 12.70 -23.45 -0.79
N ILE A 71 13.13 -23.67 0.45
CA ILE A 71 13.34 -25.02 1.01
C ILE A 71 12.05 -25.50 1.66
N VAL A 72 11.53 -26.62 1.15
CA VAL A 72 10.34 -27.30 1.67
C VAL A 72 10.74 -28.36 2.70
N ALA A 73 11.83 -29.09 2.43
CA ALA A 73 12.36 -30.10 3.33
C ALA A 73 13.86 -30.31 3.10
N ILE A 74 14.60 -30.68 4.14
CA ILE A 74 15.99 -31.14 4.06
C ILE A 74 16.06 -32.48 4.76
N SER A 75 16.61 -33.49 4.08
CA SER A 75 16.90 -34.80 4.66
C SER A 75 18.38 -35.11 4.52
N CYS A 76 19.01 -35.55 5.62
CA CYS A 76 20.37 -36.08 5.63
C CYS A 76 20.29 -37.61 5.55
N GLY A 77 21.19 -38.24 4.78
CA GLY A 77 21.16 -39.69 4.55
C GLY A 77 21.62 -40.56 5.74
N ASP A 78 22.22 -39.95 6.76
CA ASP A 78 22.69 -40.65 7.96
C ASP A 78 21.59 -40.67 9.03
N GLU A 79 21.05 -41.85 9.34
CA GLU A 79 20.01 -42.09 10.35
C GLU A 79 20.47 -41.91 11.81
N ASP A 80 21.74 -41.59 12.06
CA ASP A 80 22.26 -41.42 13.41
C ASP A 80 22.30 -39.94 13.83
N LEU A 81 21.23 -39.46 14.48
CA LEU A 81 21.30 -38.79 15.80
C LEU A 81 19.90 -38.27 16.25
N LEU A 82 19.23 -39.08 17.06
CA LEU A 82 18.45 -38.62 18.20
C LEU A 82 19.20 -39.01 19.48
N ASP A 83 19.07 -38.19 20.52
CA ASP A 83 19.49 -38.36 21.93
C ASP A 83 20.84 -37.73 22.41
N ILE A 84 20.73 -36.48 22.92
CA ILE A 84 21.13 -35.91 24.26
C ILE A 84 22.43 -36.46 24.93
N PRO A 85 23.37 -35.69 25.59
CA PRO A 85 23.23 -34.41 26.32
C PRO A 85 24.36 -33.34 26.12
N VAL A 86 24.09 -32.13 26.64
CA VAL A 86 25.07 -31.06 26.89
C VAL A 86 25.81 -31.32 28.22
N VAL A 87 27.13 -31.53 28.21
CA VAL A 87 28.02 -31.30 29.37
C VAL A 87 29.41 -30.83 28.91
N ALA A 88 29.95 -29.93 29.76
CA ALA A 88 31.07 -29.02 29.68
C ALA A 88 32.49 -29.53 29.33
N ASP A 89 33.21 -28.61 28.68
CA ASP A 89 34.59 -28.13 28.93
C ASP A 89 35.71 -29.17 29.12
N HIS A 90 36.71 -29.12 28.24
CA HIS A 90 38.13 -29.08 28.64
C HIS A 90 39.03 -28.62 27.46
N GLY A 91 39.75 -27.52 27.69
CA GLY A 91 41.16 -27.42 27.27
C GLY A 91 41.49 -26.49 26.10
N LYS A 92 41.43 -25.16 26.32
CA LYS A 92 42.06 -24.16 25.44
C LYS A 92 43.60 -24.26 25.51
N SER A 93 44.26 -24.28 24.34
CA SER A 93 45.73 -24.31 24.18
C SER A 93 46.34 -22.89 24.28
N PRO A 94 47.60 -22.72 24.76
CA PRO A 94 48.07 -21.48 25.39
C PRO A 94 48.63 -20.37 24.48
N TRP A 95 48.42 -20.40 23.17
CA TRP A 95 49.19 -19.57 22.22
C TRP A 95 48.35 -18.69 21.29
N TYR A 96 47.04 -18.62 21.50
CA TYR A 96 46.15 -17.71 20.76
C TYR A 96 45.53 -16.71 21.75
N ALA A 97 46.04 -15.48 21.76
CA ALA A 97 45.43 -14.35 22.45
C ALA A 97 44.63 -13.56 21.42
N GLU A 98 43.32 -13.86 21.33
CA GLU A 98 42.38 -12.97 20.64
C GLU A 98 42.37 -11.62 21.37
N PRO A 99 42.39 -10.48 20.64
CA PRO A 99 42.17 -9.19 21.27
C PRO A 99 40.81 -9.24 21.97
N GLU A 100 40.79 -8.88 23.26
CA GLU A 100 39.58 -8.82 24.08
C GLU A 100 38.48 -8.04 23.35
N GLU A 101 37.55 -8.77 22.73
CA GLU A 101 36.20 -8.26 22.58
C GLU A 101 35.77 -7.89 23.98
N LYS A 102 35.52 -6.59 24.19
CA LYS A 102 34.65 -6.16 25.27
C LYS A 102 33.35 -6.93 25.05
N VAL A 103 33.20 -8.00 25.82
CA VAL A 103 31.93 -8.60 26.14
C VAL A 103 31.10 -7.45 26.70
N GLU A 104 30.32 -6.79 25.83
CA GLU A 104 29.11 -6.14 26.27
C GLU A 104 28.38 -7.24 27.02
N ALA A 105 28.44 -7.15 28.34
CA ALA A 105 27.61 -7.95 29.21
C ALA A 105 26.20 -7.80 28.67
N SER A 106 25.69 -8.84 28.03
CA SER A 106 24.28 -8.99 27.74
C SER A 106 23.59 -8.81 29.08
N LEU A 107 23.05 -7.61 29.31
CA LEU A 107 22.16 -7.35 30.42
C LEU A 107 21.12 -8.47 30.38
N PRO A 108 20.82 -9.12 31.51
CA PRO A 108 19.79 -10.15 31.54
C PRO A 108 18.54 -9.54 30.88
N ASP A 109 18.06 -10.27 29.88
CA ASP A 109 16.81 -10.03 29.15
C ASP A 109 15.81 -9.49 30.16
N SER A 110 15.52 -8.20 30.08
CA SER A 110 14.83 -7.51 31.17
C SER A 110 13.44 -8.12 31.30
N THR A 111 13.31 -9.03 32.26
CA THR A 111 12.08 -9.64 32.77
C THR A 111 11.25 -8.56 33.45
N GLU A 112 10.74 -7.64 32.65
CA GLU A 112 9.71 -6.72 33.02
C GLU A 112 8.38 -7.37 32.58
N PRO A 113 7.68 -8.08 33.49
CA PRO A 113 6.47 -8.83 33.15
C PRO A 113 5.35 -7.95 32.59
N TRP A 114 5.46 -6.62 32.74
CA TRP A 114 4.55 -5.64 32.18
C TRP A 114 4.76 -5.37 30.69
N ARG A 115 5.91 -5.73 30.08
CA ARG A 115 6.17 -5.47 28.65
C ARG A 115 5.19 -6.17 27.71
N SER A 116 4.76 -7.38 28.07
CA SER A 116 3.71 -8.08 27.33
C SER A 116 2.34 -7.40 27.44
N TYR A 117 2.07 -6.68 28.53
CA TYR A 117 0.86 -5.88 28.70
C TYR A 117 0.90 -4.56 27.94
N LEU A 118 2.10 -4.09 27.55
CA LEU A 118 2.27 -2.92 26.67
C LEU A 118 2.38 -3.28 25.18
N ALA A 119 2.45 -4.58 24.86
CA ALA A 119 2.48 -5.03 23.47
C ALA A 119 1.08 -4.84 22.86
N MET A 120 0.97 -3.87 21.96
CA MET A 120 -0.27 -3.62 21.22
C MET A 120 -0.23 -4.30 19.86
N ASP A 121 -1.37 -4.85 19.46
CA ASP A 121 -1.54 -5.40 18.13
C ASP A 121 -1.89 -4.29 17.15
N ARG A 122 -0.95 -3.99 16.26
CA ARG A 122 -1.06 -2.93 15.27
C ARG A 122 -2.25 -3.08 14.34
N LEU A 123 -2.50 -4.29 13.84
CA LEU A 123 -3.68 -4.60 13.05
C LEU A 123 -4.36 -5.83 13.62
N SER A 124 -5.66 -5.74 13.84
CA SER A 124 -6.45 -6.88 14.28
C SER A 124 -7.80 -6.96 13.57
N LEU A 125 -8.23 -8.20 13.37
CA LEU A 125 -9.54 -8.56 12.88
C LEU A 125 -10.24 -9.34 13.99
N GLU A 126 -11.28 -8.76 14.54
CA GLU A 126 -12.11 -9.40 15.55
C GLU A 126 -13.39 -9.92 14.96
N VAL A 127 -13.74 -11.16 15.27
CA VAL A 127 -14.92 -11.84 14.71
C VAL A 127 -15.84 -12.40 15.79
N GLY A 128 -17.13 -12.37 15.52
CA GLY A 128 -18.16 -13.06 16.28
C GLY A 128 -18.15 -14.57 16.06
N GLN A 129 -18.89 -15.29 16.91
CA GLN A 129 -18.80 -16.75 17.01
C GLN A 129 -19.06 -17.50 15.69
N SER A 130 -20.01 -17.03 14.86
CA SER A 130 -20.36 -17.73 13.62
C SER A 130 -19.29 -17.59 12.54
N LEU A 131 -18.43 -16.57 12.62
CA LEU A 131 -17.43 -16.25 11.60
C LEU A 131 -16.07 -16.88 11.92
N ILE A 132 -15.90 -17.48 13.10
CA ILE A 132 -14.67 -18.16 13.52
C ILE A 132 -14.23 -19.20 12.48
N SER A 133 -15.18 -19.94 11.89
CA SER A 133 -14.86 -20.96 10.89
C SER A 133 -14.26 -20.40 9.59
N ILE A 134 -14.45 -19.11 9.29
CA ILE A 134 -13.90 -18.44 8.12
C ILE A 134 -12.43 -18.05 8.37
N VAL A 135 -12.11 -17.67 9.61
CA VAL A 135 -10.79 -17.17 10.02
C VAL A 135 -9.97 -18.20 10.81
N ALA A 136 -10.44 -19.45 10.86
CA ALA A 136 -9.80 -20.52 11.60
C ALA A 136 -8.40 -20.82 11.02
N PRO A 137 -7.39 -21.18 11.83
CA PRO A 137 -6.02 -21.47 11.38
C PRO A 137 -5.92 -22.50 10.24
N GLU A 138 -6.90 -23.41 10.15
CA GLU A 138 -7.00 -24.45 9.14
C GLU A 138 -7.45 -23.90 7.76
N SER A 139 -7.98 -22.67 7.72
CA SER A 139 -8.50 -22.02 6.52
C SER A 139 -7.36 -21.47 5.65
N LYS A 140 -6.57 -22.36 5.05
CA LYS A 140 -5.42 -22.00 4.22
C LYS A 140 -5.75 -20.95 3.15
N ASP A 141 -6.88 -21.09 2.46
CA ASP A 141 -7.33 -20.14 1.43
C ASP A 141 -7.48 -18.71 1.98
N PHE A 142 -8.00 -18.54 3.19
CA PHE A 142 -8.14 -17.23 3.81
C PHE A 142 -6.78 -16.59 4.08
N PHE A 143 -5.84 -17.34 4.68
CA PHE A 143 -4.49 -16.82 4.97
C PHE A 143 -3.67 -16.53 3.70
N ASP A 144 -3.83 -17.34 2.65
CA ASP A 144 -3.21 -17.09 1.35
C ASP A 144 -3.74 -15.78 0.74
N ARG A 145 -5.06 -15.53 0.81
CA ARG A 145 -5.68 -14.27 0.39
C ARG A 145 -5.23 -13.08 1.25
N MET A 146 -5.11 -13.25 2.56
CA MET A 146 -4.59 -12.22 3.46
C MET A 146 -3.16 -11.82 3.12
N THR A 147 -2.32 -12.79 2.77
CA THR A 147 -0.96 -12.53 2.29
C THR A 147 -0.99 -11.80 0.96
N ALA A 148 -1.87 -12.20 0.04
CA ALA A 148 -2.07 -11.51 -1.23
C ALA A 148 -2.50 -10.05 -1.05
N VAL A 149 -3.42 -9.75 -0.11
CA VAL A 149 -3.82 -8.37 0.22
C VAL A 149 -2.62 -7.52 0.63
N ARG A 150 -1.75 -8.05 1.50
CA ARG A 150 -0.53 -7.34 1.94
C ARG A 150 0.39 -7.06 0.76
N CYS A 151 0.61 -8.04 -0.11
CA CYS A 151 1.41 -7.87 -1.33
C CYS A 151 0.79 -6.85 -2.29
N GLN A 152 -0.53 -6.86 -2.48
CA GLN A 152 -1.23 -5.91 -3.33
C GLN A 152 -1.18 -4.48 -2.79
N LEU A 153 -1.26 -4.29 -1.47
CA LEU A 153 -1.12 -2.96 -0.85
C LEU A 153 0.33 -2.46 -0.95
N ALA A 154 1.32 -3.33 -0.76
CA ALA A 154 2.71 -2.99 -1.03
C ALA A 154 2.95 -2.62 -2.50
N ASP A 155 2.39 -3.39 -3.44
CA ASP A 155 2.55 -3.15 -4.87
C ASP A 155 1.79 -1.92 -5.38
N SER A 156 0.63 -1.61 -4.80
CA SER A 156 -0.20 -0.48 -5.24
C SER A 156 0.14 0.83 -4.54
N LEU A 157 0.45 0.80 -3.24
CA LEU A 157 0.69 2.01 -2.42
C LEU A 157 2.15 2.18 -1.98
N GLY A 158 2.97 1.13 -2.00
CA GLY A 158 4.36 1.20 -1.53
C GLY A 158 4.51 1.18 -0.01
N ILE A 159 3.53 0.60 0.71
CA ILE A 159 3.56 0.49 2.18
C ILE A 159 3.75 -0.96 2.62
N VAL A 160 4.42 -1.15 3.76
CA VAL A 160 4.52 -2.45 4.41
C VAL A 160 3.34 -2.62 5.35
N VAL A 161 2.45 -3.55 5.03
CA VAL A 161 1.30 -3.87 5.89
C VAL A 161 1.76 -4.84 6.99
N PRO A 162 1.58 -4.51 8.28
CA PRO A 162 1.96 -5.40 9.38
C PRO A 162 1.09 -6.67 9.38
N ASN A 163 1.51 -7.67 10.16
CA ASN A 163 0.72 -8.90 10.30
C ASN A 163 -0.63 -8.60 10.95
N ILE A 164 -1.71 -9.17 10.40
CA ILE A 164 -3.07 -8.95 10.86
C ILE A 164 -3.42 -10.06 11.86
N ARG A 165 -3.64 -9.68 13.12
CA ARG A 165 -3.97 -10.60 14.21
C ARG A 165 -5.46 -10.95 14.18
N MET A 166 -5.79 -12.23 14.18
CA MET A 166 -7.20 -12.68 14.24
C MET A 166 -7.56 -12.98 15.69
N ARG A 167 -8.71 -12.48 16.15
CA ARG A 167 -9.19 -12.65 17.51
C ARG A 167 -10.68 -12.98 17.50
N ASP A 168 -11.12 -13.92 18.33
CA ASP A 168 -12.55 -14.08 18.63
C ASP A 168 -12.96 -13.04 19.66
N ASN A 169 -14.15 -12.45 19.51
CA ASN A 169 -14.69 -11.52 20.49
C ASN A 169 -16.15 -11.85 20.81
N ARG A 170 -16.37 -12.36 22.03
CA ARG A 170 -17.69 -12.74 22.55
C ARG A 170 -18.63 -11.57 22.83
N GLN A 171 -18.13 -10.34 22.78
CA GLN A 171 -18.94 -9.13 22.89
C GLN A 171 -19.56 -8.72 21.55
N LEU A 172 -19.05 -9.23 20.44
CA LEU A 172 -19.64 -9.02 19.11
C LEU A 172 -20.83 -9.95 18.91
N SER A 173 -21.77 -9.54 18.05
CA SER A 173 -22.81 -10.44 17.59
C SER A 173 -22.23 -11.61 16.79
N ASP A 174 -22.92 -12.74 16.76
CA ASP A 174 -22.44 -13.96 16.08
C ASP A 174 -21.97 -13.76 14.63
N ASN A 175 -22.66 -12.90 13.86
CA ASN A 175 -22.37 -12.63 12.45
C ASN A 175 -21.60 -11.31 12.22
N GLU A 176 -21.04 -10.72 13.27
CA GLU A 176 -20.41 -9.41 13.23
C GLU A 176 -18.89 -9.52 13.27
N TYR A 177 -18.21 -8.59 12.62
CA TYR A 177 -16.76 -8.44 12.70
C TYR A 177 -16.38 -6.97 12.74
N ARG A 178 -15.17 -6.70 13.23
CA ARG A 178 -14.58 -5.37 13.21
C ARG A 178 -13.08 -5.44 12.91
N ILE A 179 -12.61 -4.39 12.25
CA ILE A 179 -11.21 -4.20 11.85
C ILE A 179 -10.65 -3.09 12.73
N LEU A 180 -9.49 -3.32 13.34
CA LEU A 180 -8.85 -2.35 14.22
C LEU A 180 -7.41 -2.05 13.80
N ILE A 181 -7.00 -0.80 14.05
CA ILE A 181 -5.62 -0.34 14.00
C ILE A 181 -5.21 0.21 15.36
N ASP A 182 -4.08 -0.25 15.90
CA ASP A 182 -3.59 0.12 17.23
C ASP A 182 -4.71 0.04 18.31
N GLU A 183 -5.54 -1.01 18.21
CA GLU A 183 -6.73 -1.30 19.04
C GLU A 183 -7.92 -0.32 18.90
N ASN A 184 -7.87 0.61 17.95
CA ASN A 184 -8.97 1.51 17.59
C ASN A 184 -9.78 0.94 16.43
N GLU A 185 -11.11 0.98 16.55
CA GLU A 185 -12.02 0.44 15.53
C GLU A 185 -12.04 1.33 14.27
N LEU A 186 -11.64 0.76 13.13
CA LEU A 186 -11.69 1.41 11.81
C LEU A 186 -13.00 1.16 11.08
N ALA A 187 -13.45 -0.09 11.10
CA ALA A 187 -14.65 -0.52 10.41
C ALA A 187 -15.33 -1.66 11.15
N ARG A 188 -16.66 -1.73 11.02
CA ARG A 188 -17.52 -2.76 11.60
C ARG A 188 -18.58 -3.13 10.59
N ALA A 189 -18.82 -4.43 10.45
CA ALA A 189 -19.83 -4.95 9.54
C ALA A 189 -20.46 -6.24 10.06
N ARG A 190 -21.63 -6.57 9.51
CA ARG A 190 -22.40 -7.75 9.88
C ARG A 190 -22.85 -8.50 8.65
N PHE A 191 -22.62 -9.81 8.65
CA PHE A 191 -23.18 -10.71 7.65
C PHE A 191 -24.67 -10.92 7.88
N GLY A 192 -25.45 -10.90 6.79
CA GLY A 192 -26.84 -11.31 6.81
C GLY A 192 -27.03 -12.84 6.85
N PRO A 193 -28.27 -13.31 6.85
CA PRO A 193 -28.59 -14.74 6.81
C PRO A 193 -27.91 -15.45 5.63
N GLY A 194 -27.39 -16.65 5.85
CA GLY A 194 -26.69 -17.40 4.79
C GLY A 194 -25.27 -16.91 4.48
N LYS A 195 -24.91 -15.67 4.83
CA LYS A 195 -23.58 -15.02 4.72
C LYS A 195 -23.05 -14.76 3.30
N TYR A 196 -23.69 -15.30 2.25
CA TYR A 196 -23.37 -14.95 0.87
C TYR A 196 -24.18 -13.72 0.47
N ILE A 197 -23.58 -12.83 -0.32
CA ILE A 197 -24.30 -11.66 -0.84
C ILE A 197 -24.32 -11.71 -2.37
N ALA A 198 -25.51 -11.57 -2.95
CA ALA A 198 -25.73 -11.45 -4.38
C ALA A 198 -25.94 -9.98 -4.74
N LEU A 199 -25.10 -9.46 -5.64
CA LEU A 199 -25.14 -8.08 -6.12
C LEU A 199 -25.66 -8.04 -7.55
N ASP A 200 -26.61 -7.14 -7.81
CA ASP A 200 -27.11 -6.90 -9.15
C ASP A 200 -26.24 -5.84 -9.85
N MET A 201 -25.62 -6.24 -10.96
CA MET A 201 -24.79 -5.36 -11.79
C MET A 201 -25.57 -4.77 -12.99
N GLY A 202 -26.92 -4.80 -12.93
CA GLY A 202 -27.82 -4.40 -14.01
C GLY A 202 -28.11 -5.53 -15.02
N THR A 203 -27.69 -6.75 -14.69
CA THR A 203 -27.83 -7.95 -15.53
C THR A 203 -28.80 -8.97 -14.96
N ALA A 204 -29.34 -8.72 -13.76
CA ALA A 204 -30.29 -9.62 -13.14
C ALA A 204 -31.58 -9.74 -13.96
N THR A 205 -32.05 -10.96 -14.16
CA THR A 205 -33.26 -11.29 -14.93
C THR A 205 -34.44 -11.65 -14.04
N GLU A 206 -34.16 -12.13 -12.83
CA GLU A 206 -35.14 -12.61 -11.86
C GLU A 206 -34.80 -12.10 -10.47
N THR A 207 -35.77 -12.04 -9.56
CA THR A 207 -35.53 -11.68 -8.16
C THR A 207 -35.24 -12.92 -7.32
N LEU A 208 -34.16 -12.90 -6.55
CA LEU A 208 -33.80 -14.01 -5.67
C LEU A 208 -34.62 -14.03 -4.37
N ASP A 209 -34.92 -15.24 -3.88
CA ASP A 209 -35.48 -15.43 -2.55
C ASP A 209 -34.37 -15.32 -1.50
N GLY A 210 -34.28 -14.17 -0.83
CA GLY A 210 -33.26 -13.88 0.16
C GLY A 210 -33.59 -12.64 0.98
N SER A 211 -32.71 -12.30 1.92
CA SER A 211 -32.91 -11.12 2.78
C SER A 211 -32.21 -9.90 2.18
N PRO A 212 -32.89 -8.76 1.95
CA PRO A 212 -32.23 -7.56 1.46
C PRO A 212 -31.15 -7.08 2.44
N GLY A 213 -30.07 -6.53 1.91
CA GLY A 213 -28.94 -6.06 2.69
C GLY A 213 -28.04 -5.10 1.92
N VAL A 214 -26.91 -4.78 2.53
CA VAL A 214 -25.93 -3.84 2.00
C VAL A 214 -24.56 -4.51 2.02
N ASP A 215 -23.81 -4.37 0.93
CA ASP A 215 -22.41 -4.78 0.86
C ASP A 215 -21.57 -3.91 1.82
N PRO A 216 -20.88 -4.51 2.81
CA PRO A 216 -20.05 -3.76 3.74
C PRO A 216 -18.82 -3.10 3.09
N THR A 217 -18.43 -3.51 1.88
CA THR A 217 -17.24 -2.99 1.19
C THR A 217 -17.52 -1.66 0.50
N PHE A 218 -18.48 -1.66 -0.42
CA PHE A 218 -18.77 -0.50 -1.27
C PHE A 218 -20.10 0.18 -0.94
N GLY A 219 -20.91 -0.39 -0.03
CA GLY A 219 -22.20 0.16 0.37
C GLY A 219 -23.34 -0.10 -0.62
N GLY A 220 -23.12 -0.96 -1.62
CA GLY A 220 -24.12 -1.27 -2.65
C GLY A 220 -25.27 -2.13 -2.12
N PRO A 221 -26.49 -2.00 -2.68
CA PRO A 221 -27.61 -2.87 -2.33
C PRO A 221 -27.33 -4.30 -2.79
N GLY A 222 -27.69 -5.28 -1.96
CA GLY A 222 -27.52 -6.70 -2.26
C GLY A 222 -28.57 -7.57 -1.58
N ILE A 223 -28.59 -8.85 -1.95
CA ILE A 223 -29.48 -9.85 -1.36
C ILE A 223 -28.63 -10.90 -0.67
N TRP A 224 -28.85 -11.08 0.64
CA TRP A 224 -28.23 -12.14 1.42
C TRP A 224 -28.89 -13.48 1.09
N ILE A 225 -28.07 -14.41 0.64
CA ILE A 225 -28.48 -15.75 0.21
C ILE A 225 -27.67 -16.82 0.94
N ARG A 226 -28.14 -18.06 0.84
CA ARG A 226 -27.43 -19.24 1.34
C ARG A 226 -26.49 -19.82 0.28
N ALA A 227 -25.54 -20.63 0.72
CA ALA A 227 -24.56 -21.29 -0.16
C ALA A 227 -25.22 -22.17 -1.25
N ASP A 228 -26.36 -22.79 -0.96
CA ASP A 228 -27.09 -23.65 -1.90
C ASP A 228 -27.77 -22.86 -3.03
N GLN A 229 -27.96 -21.56 -2.87
CA GLN A 229 -28.59 -20.68 -3.86
C GLN A 229 -27.58 -20.02 -4.81
N GLN A 230 -26.28 -20.22 -4.61
CA GLN A 230 -25.23 -19.57 -5.39
C GLN A 230 -25.40 -19.81 -6.90
N HIS A 231 -25.56 -21.07 -7.32
CA HIS A 231 -25.65 -21.42 -8.75
C HIS A 231 -26.90 -20.85 -9.42
N GLU A 232 -28.00 -20.72 -8.68
CA GLU A 232 -29.24 -20.11 -9.17
C GLU A 232 -29.08 -18.59 -9.32
N ALA A 233 -28.48 -17.94 -8.32
CA ALA A 233 -28.18 -16.52 -8.34
C ALA A 233 -27.24 -16.12 -9.49
N GLU A 234 -26.17 -16.88 -9.70
CA GLU A 234 -25.24 -16.65 -10.82
C GLU A 234 -25.93 -16.81 -12.18
N LYS A 235 -26.80 -17.82 -12.34
CA LYS A 235 -27.60 -18.00 -13.56
C LYS A 235 -28.60 -16.87 -13.80
N ALA A 236 -29.19 -16.35 -12.73
CA ALA A 236 -30.11 -15.22 -12.79
C ALA A 236 -29.40 -13.90 -13.15
N GLY A 237 -28.05 -13.88 -13.18
CA GLY A 237 -27.25 -12.73 -13.60
C GLY A 237 -26.68 -11.91 -12.44
N TYR A 238 -26.69 -12.43 -11.20
CA TYR A 238 -26.09 -11.77 -10.04
C TYR A 238 -24.60 -12.11 -9.89
N LEU A 239 -23.84 -11.16 -9.36
CA LEU A 239 -22.51 -11.41 -8.84
C LEU A 239 -22.63 -11.90 -7.39
N VAL A 240 -22.34 -13.19 -7.15
CA VAL A 240 -22.38 -13.77 -5.80
C VAL A 240 -20.99 -13.70 -5.16
N ILE A 241 -20.94 -13.16 -3.95
CA ILE A 241 -19.70 -13.05 -3.17
C ILE A 241 -19.80 -13.97 -1.94
N GLU A 242 -18.79 -14.85 -1.81
CA GLU A 242 -18.65 -15.76 -0.68
C GLU A 242 -18.16 -15.05 0.59
N PRO A 243 -18.43 -15.60 1.80
CA PRO A 243 -18.12 -14.92 3.05
C PRO A 243 -16.63 -14.58 3.26
N SER A 244 -15.74 -15.50 2.89
CA SER A 244 -14.28 -15.32 2.96
C SER A 244 -13.83 -14.16 2.09
N MET A 245 -14.25 -14.16 0.82
CA MET A 245 -13.94 -13.11 -0.14
C MET A 245 -14.51 -11.76 0.29
N LEU A 246 -15.74 -11.71 0.80
CA LEU A 246 -16.35 -10.47 1.28
C LEU A 246 -15.54 -9.85 2.44
N LEU A 247 -15.13 -10.69 3.40
CA LEU A 247 -14.32 -10.27 4.53
C LEU A 247 -12.95 -9.73 4.10
N VAL A 248 -12.26 -10.45 3.21
CA VAL A 248 -10.96 -10.05 2.65
C VAL A 248 -11.08 -8.75 1.86
N THR A 249 -12.12 -8.61 1.03
CA THR A 249 -12.31 -7.42 0.19
C THR A 249 -12.59 -6.19 1.05
N HIS A 250 -13.48 -6.30 2.05
CA HIS A 250 -13.74 -5.21 2.98
C HIS A 250 -12.49 -4.84 3.78
N LEU A 251 -11.70 -5.84 4.21
CA LEU A 251 -10.43 -5.57 4.89
C LEU A 251 -9.44 -4.84 3.99
N GLN A 252 -9.25 -5.31 2.76
CA GLN A 252 -8.35 -4.67 1.79
C GLN A 252 -8.73 -3.21 1.55
N GLU A 253 -10.01 -2.92 1.34
CA GLU A 253 -10.48 -1.55 1.11
C GLU A 253 -10.32 -0.68 2.36
N THR A 254 -10.61 -1.22 3.54
CA THR A 254 -10.40 -0.52 4.83
C THR A 254 -8.93 -0.17 5.01
N LEU A 255 -8.01 -1.14 4.83
CA LEU A 255 -6.58 -0.92 4.97
C LEU A 255 -6.04 0.04 3.90
N ARG A 256 -6.59 0.01 2.68
CA ARG A 256 -6.25 0.97 1.62
C ARG A 256 -6.63 2.39 2.02
N ARG A 257 -7.85 2.60 2.56
CA ARG A 257 -8.35 3.91 3.00
C ARG A 257 -7.55 4.47 4.17
N HIS A 258 -7.16 3.60 5.10
CA HIS A 258 -6.42 3.93 6.32
C HIS A 258 -4.91 3.68 6.19
N SER A 259 -4.38 3.66 4.96
CA SER A 259 -2.97 3.33 4.71
C SER A 259 -1.98 4.30 5.36
N HIS A 260 -2.40 5.55 5.51
CA HIS A 260 -1.62 6.63 6.11
C HIS A 260 -1.40 6.42 7.62
N GLU A 261 -2.33 5.77 8.32
CA GLU A 261 -2.23 5.48 9.76
C GLU A 261 -1.28 4.30 10.04
N MET A 262 -1.10 3.40 9.07
CA MET A 262 -0.20 2.24 9.21
C MET A 262 1.28 2.60 9.04
N LEU A 263 1.60 3.71 8.38
CA LEU A 263 2.98 4.09 8.09
C LEU A 263 3.67 4.59 9.36
N THR A 264 4.71 3.90 9.81
CA THR A 264 5.48 4.29 11.00
C THR A 264 6.79 4.99 10.62
N LEU A 265 7.40 5.71 11.58
CA LEU A 265 8.75 6.27 11.40
C LEU A 265 9.80 5.19 11.07
N ASP A 266 9.59 3.97 11.57
CA ASP A 266 10.51 2.85 11.35
C ASP A 266 10.40 2.30 9.92
N ASP A 267 9.19 2.29 9.35
CA ASP A 267 8.97 2.00 7.93
C ASP A 267 9.68 3.03 7.06
N VAL A 268 9.62 4.32 7.40
CA VAL A 268 10.31 5.37 6.65
C VAL A 268 11.83 5.19 6.71
N ARG A 269 12.39 4.82 7.88
CA ARG A 269 13.82 4.48 7.97
C ARG A 269 14.19 3.32 7.06
N ARG A 270 13.41 2.24 7.08
CA ARG A 270 13.60 1.08 6.19
C ARG A 270 13.55 1.49 4.72
N LEU A 271 12.54 2.28 4.32
CA LEU A 271 12.41 2.77 2.94
C LEU A 271 13.63 3.57 2.48
N ILE A 272 14.18 4.43 3.35
CA ILE A 272 15.42 5.19 3.08
C ILE A 272 16.61 4.25 2.95
N GLU A 273 16.75 3.29 3.87
CA GLU A 273 17.90 2.38 3.87
C GLU A 273 17.90 1.47 2.63
N MET A 274 16.73 1.02 2.17
CA MET A 274 16.56 0.27 0.92
C MET A 274 16.99 1.06 -0.33
N GLN A 275 17.06 2.40 -0.28
CA GLN A 275 17.57 3.20 -1.40
C GLN A 275 19.10 3.24 -1.47
N ARG A 276 19.83 2.77 -0.45
CA ARG A 276 21.30 2.89 -0.42
C ARG A 276 21.99 2.06 -1.48
N ASP A 277 21.41 0.93 -1.85
CA ASP A 277 21.99 0.03 -2.86
C ASP A 277 22.01 0.68 -4.25
N ASP A 278 20.97 1.46 -4.58
CA ASP A 278 20.79 2.05 -5.92
C ASP A 278 21.07 3.56 -5.99
N GLN A 279 20.91 4.29 -4.87
CA GLN A 279 20.89 5.76 -4.77
C GLN A 279 21.64 6.25 -3.52
N ALA A 280 22.84 5.70 -3.29
CA ALA A 280 23.67 6.06 -2.13
C ALA A 280 23.92 7.58 -2.03
N ALA A 281 24.13 8.26 -3.17
CA ALA A 281 24.41 9.69 -3.20
C ALA A 281 23.23 10.53 -2.68
N GLU A 282 22.01 10.23 -3.14
CA GLU A 282 20.78 10.91 -2.70
C GLU A 282 20.50 10.64 -1.21
N VAL A 283 20.80 9.44 -0.71
CA VAL A 283 20.64 9.12 0.72
C VAL A 283 21.63 9.91 1.57
N GLU A 284 22.89 10.03 1.17
CA GLU A 284 23.88 10.83 1.91
C GLU A 284 23.56 12.33 1.82
N GLU A 285 23.05 12.82 0.69
CA GLU A 285 22.57 14.20 0.56
C GLU A 285 21.33 14.46 1.44
N LEU A 286 20.39 13.50 1.53
CA LEU A 286 19.27 13.58 2.47
C LEU A 286 19.76 13.62 3.92
N ARG A 287 20.76 12.82 4.29
CA ARG A 287 21.34 12.82 5.64
C ARG A 287 22.01 14.15 5.99
N ALA A 288 22.56 14.85 5.00
CA ALA A 288 23.12 16.19 5.15
C ALA A 288 22.05 17.31 5.10
N SER A 289 20.83 17.01 4.65
CA SER A 289 19.70 17.94 4.56
C SER A 289 19.16 18.31 5.96
N PRO A 290 18.58 19.51 6.14
CA PRO A 290 17.92 19.89 7.40
C PRO A 290 16.60 19.14 7.65
N LEU A 291 16.14 18.28 6.73
CA LEU A 291 14.88 17.54 6.88
C LEU A 291 15.00 16.46 7.97
N SER A 292 14.13 16.54 8.97
CA SER A 292 14.01 15.48 9.97
C SER A 292 13.25 14.29 9.41
N LEU A 293 13.53 13.09 9.93
CA LEU A 293 12.77 11.88 9.62
C LEU A 293 11.26 12.08 9.84
N SER A 294 10.88 12.82 10.88
CA SER A 294 9.48 13.16 11.17
C SER A 294 8.83 14.01 10.07
N THR A 295 9.59 14.90 9.44
CA THR A 295 9.11 15.71 8.31
C THR A 295 8.87 14.83 7.08
N ILE A 296 9.80 13.91 6.79
CA ILE A 296 9.67 12.95 5.69
C ILE A 296 8.44 12.06 5.92
N HIS A 297 8.28 11.53 7.14
CA HIS A 297 7.11 10.75 7.54
C HIS A 297 5.82 11.54 7.34
N ALA A 298 5.76 12.79 7.81
CA ALA A 298 4.59 13.65 7.60
C ALA A 298 4.25 13.86 6.12
N VAL A 299 5.26 14.03 5.24
CA VAL A 299 5.04 14.14 3.79
C VAL A 299 4.45 12.84 3.23
N LEU A 300 5.00 11.68 3.59
CA LEU A 300 4.52 10.39 3.10
C LEU A 300 3.10 10.07 3.59
N VAL A 301 2.80 10.37 4.86
CA VAL A 301 1.45 10.26 5.44
C VAL A 301 0.46 11.12 4.65
N ARG A 302 0.79 12.39 4.40
CA ARG A 302 -0.08 13.29 3.62
C ARG A 302 -0.30 12.83 2.18
N LEU A 303 0.71 12.22 1.54
CA LEU A 303 0.54 11.61 0.20
C LEU A 303 -0.44 10.42 0.26
N LEU A 304 -0.30 9.55 1.26
CA LEU A 304 -1.16 8.37 1.45
C LEU A 304 -2.60 8.76 1.84
N GLU A 305 -2.79 9.81 2.63
CA GLU A 305 -4.12 10.37 2.95
C GLU A 305 -4.88 10.78 1.69
N GLU A 306 -4.17 11.25 0.66
CA GLU A 306 -4.73 11.62 -0.64
C GLU A 306 -4.75 10.44 -1.64
N GLY A 307 -4.46 9.21 -1.20
CA GLY A 307 -4.43 8.02 -2.04
C GLY A 307 -3.31 8.02 -3.10
N VAL A 308 -2.23 8.79 -2.87
CA VAL A 308 -1.04 8.81 -3.71
C VAL A 308 -0.07 7.73 -3.26
N SER A 309 0.25 6.82 -4.19
CA SER A 309 1.21 5.75 -3.95
C SER A 309 2.63 6.31 -3.74
N ILE A 310 3.28 5.82 -2.69
CA ILE A 310 4.67 6.13 -2.35
C ILE A 310 5.65 5.06 -2.86
N LYS A 311 5.18 4.09 -3.66
CA LYS A 311 6.00 3.01 -4.22
C LYS A 311 7.19 3.53 -5.02
N ASN A 312 7.02 4.64 -5.74
CA ASN A 312 8.12 5.31 -6.42
C ASN A 312 8.91 6.20 -5.44
N PHE A 313 9.40 5.58 -4.36
CA PHE A 313 10.05 6.30 -3.25
C PHE A 313 11.33 7.01 -3.71
N SER A 314 12.06 6.47 -4.69
CA SER A 314 13.18 7.13 -5.36
C SER A 314 12.84 8.56 -5.82
N ARG A 315 11.71 8.74 -6.54
CA ARG A 315 11.29 10.06 -7.01
C ARG A 315 10.84 10.98 -5.90
N VAL A 316 10.26 10.42 -4.84
CA VAL A 316 9.93 11.17 -3.62
C VAL A 316 11.22 11.69 -2.98
N LEU A 317 12.20 10.80 -2.76
CA LEU A 317 13.50 11.12 -2.16
C LEU A 317 14.25 12.20 -2.95
N GLU A 318 14.37 12.03 -4.27
CA GLU A 318 15.01 13.02 -5.17
C GLU A 318 14.39 14.42 -5.00
N THR A 319 13.07 14.47 -4.86
CA THR A 319 12.33 15.73 -4.69
C THR A 319 12.54 16.33 -3.30
N LEU A 320 12.50 15.49 -2.27
CA LEU A 320 12.73 15.94 -0.89
C LEU A 320 14.14 16.48 -0.70
N VAL A 321 15.16 15.84 -1.28
CA VAL A 321 16.55 16.33 -1.26
C VAL A 321 16.65 17.69 -1.97
N ARG A 322 16.10 17.80 -3.19
CA ARG A 322 16.13 19.02 -4.00
C ARG A 322 15.45 20.23 -3.32
N HIS A 323 14.33 20.00 -2.63
CA HIS A 323 13.51 21.06 -2.04
C HIS A 323 13.75 21.27 -0.55
N GLY A 324 14.24 20.25 0.17
CA GLY A 324 14.40 20.23 1.62
C GLY A 324 15.40 21.25 2.16
N ALA A 325 16.42 21.61 1.39
CA ALA A 325 17.34 22.68 1.75
C ALA A 325 16.68 24.07 1.77
N ARG A 326 15.56 24.25 1.07
CA ARG A 326 14.85 25.54 0.92
C ARG A 326 13.67 25.69 1.87
N THR A 327 12.99 24.59 2.20
CA THR A 327 11.81 24.60 3.06
C THR A 327 11.64 23.26 3.78
N GLY A 328 11.23 23.33 5.05
CA GLY A 328 10.74 22.19 5.82
C GLY A 328 9.22 22.15 5.93
N ASP A 329 8.51 23.03 5.22
CA ASP A 329 7.04 23.05 5.19
C ASP A 329 6.51 21.80 4.48
N VAL A 330 5.76 20.98 5.21
CA VAL A 330 5.23 19.70 4.74
C VAL A 330 4.31 19.88 3.54
N GLU A 331 3.46 20.91 3.50
CA GLU A 331 2.50 21.12 2.43
C GLU A 331 3.19 21.53 1.13
N LEU A 332 4.23 22.38 1.22
CA LEU A 332 5.04 22.75 0.07
C LEU A 332 5.83 21.55 -0.48
N LEU A 333 6.35 20.70 0.41
CA LEU A 333 7.06 19.47 0.02
C LEU A 333 6.09 18.46 -0.63
N VAL A 334 4.89 18.26 -0.06
CA VAL A 334 3.84 17.42 -0.65
C VAL A 334 3.48 17.92 -2.04
N ALA A 335 3.24 19.22 -2.23
CA ALA A 335 2.94 19.79 -3.53
C ALA A 335 4.06 19.53 -4.56
N ALA A 336 5.33 19.72 -4.16
CA ALA A 336 6.48 19.44 -5.03
C ALA A 336 6.57 17.95 -5.42
N VAL A 337 6.38 17.05 -4.45
CA VAL A 337 6.40 15.60 -4.68
C VAL A 337 5.25 15.17 -5.59
N ARG A 338 4.03 15.69 -5.37
CA ARG A 338 2.88 15.41 -6.23
C ARG A 338 3.13 15.82 -7.67
N VAL A 339 3.68 17.02 -7.90
CA VAL A 339 4.07 17.47 -9.25
C VAL A 339 5.09 16.51 -9.87
N ARG A 340 6.09 16.06 -9.10
CA ARG A 340 7.06 15.06 -9.58
C ARG A 340 6.41 13.73 -9.95
N LEU A 341 5.43 13.29 -9.16
CA LEU A 341 4.65 12.07 -9.37
C LEU A 341 3.47 12.25 -10.34
N GLY A 342 3.33 13.40 -10.98
CA GLY A 342 2.15 13.78 -11.76
C GLY A 342 1.69 12.73 -12.78
N ARG A 343 2.63 12.11 -13.50
CA ARG A 343 2.32 11.01 -14.43
C ARG A 343 1.69 9.79 -13.73
N GLN A 344 2.23 9.40 -12.58
CA GLN A 344 1.71 8.29 -11.78
C GLN A 344 0.32 8.61 -11.23
N ILE A 345 0.10 9.85 -10.78
CA ILE A 345 -1.18 10.29 -10.24
C ILE A 345 -2.25 10.33 -11.34
N CYS A 346 -1.92 10.89 -12.51
CA CYS A 346 -2.85 11.06 -13.63
C CYS A 346 -3.20 9.73 -14.31
N GLN A 347 -2.36 8.69 -14.20
CA GLN A 347 -2.50 7.43 -14.94
C GLN A 347 -3.90 6.79 -14.81
N ARG A 348 -4.53 6.90 -13.64
CA ARG A 348 -5.85 6.31 -13.37
C ARG A 348 -7.02 7.10 -13.99
N TYR A 349 -6.77 8.31 -14.47
CA TYR A 349 -7.75 9.23 -15.05
C TYR A 349 -7.57 9.42 -16.56
N LEU A 350 -6.64 8.66 -17.17
CA LEU A 350 -6.38 8.70 -18.60
C LEU A 350 -7.42 7.86 -19.36
N ASP A 351 -7.95 8.41 -20.45
CA ASP A 351 -8.71 7.64 -21.44
C ASP A 351 -7.81 6.87 -22.41
N ARG A 352 -8.46 6.21 -23.37
CA ARG A 352 -7.80 5.46 -24.44
C ARG A 352 -6.96 6.36 -25.36
N ASP A 353 -7.28 7.65 -25.44
CA ASP A 353 -6.57 8.65 -26.25
C ASP A 353 -5.44 9.34 -25.45
N GLY A 354 -5.27 9.01 -24.17
CA GLY A 354 -4.27 9.60 -23.28
C GLY A 354 -4.64 10.99 -22.75
N ARG A 355 -5.93 11.33 -22.69
CA ARG A 355 -6.47 12.56 -22.09
C ARG A 355 -6.93 12.33 -20.67
N VAL A 356 -6.73 13.31 -19.79
CA VAL A 356 -7.23 13.26 -18.40
C VAL A 356 -8.67 13.77 -18.37
N HIS A 357 -9.60 12.95 -17.90
CA HIS A 357 -10.98 13.36 -17.66
C HIS A 357 -11.08 14.17 -16.36
N ALA A 358 -11.64 15.37 -16.46
CA ALA A 358 -11.68 16.30 -15.35
C ALA A 358 -12.99 17.08 -15.22
N ILE A 359 -13.36 17.34 -13.96
CA ILE A 359 -14.22 18.46 -13.59
C ILE A 359 -13.31 19.63 -13.23
N GLY A 360 -13.64 20.84 -13.71
CA GLY A 360 -12.94 22.07 -13.38
C GLY A 360 -13.82 23.04 -12.59
N LEU A 361 -13.19 24.05 -12.00
CA LEU A 361 -13.86 25.21 -11.44
C LEU A 361 -13.62 26.41 -12.37
N GLU A 362 -14.60 27.29 -12.51
CA GLU A 362 -14.38 28.56 -13.20
C GLU A 362 -13.48 29.50 -12.38
N PRO A 363 -12.70 30.39 -13.03
CA PRO A 363 -11.73 31.25 -12.34
C PRO A 363 -12.33 32.10 -11.20
N ASP A 364 -13.52 32.65 -11.39
CA ASP A 364 -14.20 33.46 -10.37
C ASP A 364 -14.51 32.64 -9.11
N LEU A 365 -14.86 31.36 -9.27
CA LEU A 365 -15.12 30.45 -8.15
C LEU A 365 -13.83 30.05 -7.45
N GLU A 366 -12.74 29.80 -8.20
CA GLU A 366 -11.41 29.54 -7.62
C GLU A 366 -10.93 30.71 -6.76
N ASP A 367 -11.04 31.95 -7.27
CA ASP A 367 -10.66 33.16 -6.54
C ASP A 367 -11.43 33.27 -5.21
N ARG A 368 -12.74 33.01 -5.23
CA ARG A 368 -13.58 33.02 -4.02
C ARG A 368 -13.21 31.94 -3.03
N LEU A 369 -12.87 30.75 -3.49
CA LEU A 369 -12.41 29.66 -2.62
C LEU A 369 -11.04 29.96 -2.00
N LEU A 370 -10.15 30.64 -2.74
CA LEU A 370 -8.86 31.09 -2.21
C LEU A 370 -9.03 32.14 -1.10
N GLU A 371 -10.00 33.07 -1.25
CA GLU A 371 -10.36 34.07 -0.21
C GLU A 371 -10.85 33.41 1.10
N LEU A 372 -11.32 32.17 1.08
CA LEU A 372 -11.79 31.47 2.28
C LEU A 372 -10.68 31.07 3.25
N ASN A 373 -9.43 31.03 2.77
CA ASN A 373 -8.28 30.66 3.60
C ASN A 373 -7.91 31.76 4.61
N ASP A 374 -8.45 32.98 4.47
CA ASP A 374 -8.29 34.04 5.45
C ASP A 374 -9.27 33.84 6.64
N ALA A 375 -8.71 33.88 7.86
CA ALA A 375 -9.32 33.43 9.12
C ALA A 375 -10.67 34.10 9.56
N GLY A 376 -11.27 34.96 8.73
CA GLY A 376 -12.56 35.63 8.99
C GLY A 376 -13.71 35.25 8.05
N ALA A 377 -13.48 34.52 6.95
CA ALA A 377 -14.48 34.33 5.88
C ALA A 377 -15.40 33.10 6.07
N GLY A 378 -15.02 32.13 6.92
CA GLY A 378 -15.62 30.79 6.93
C GLY A 378 -17.12 30.70 7.27
N ARG A 379 -17.67 31.57 8.13
CA ARG A 379 -19.11 31.49 8.50
C ARG A 379 -20.06 31.96 7.41
N LYS A 380 -19.66 32.97 6.62
CA LYS A 380 -20.51 33.50 5.54
C LYS A 380 -20.45 32.64 4.28
N ALA A 381 -19.36 31.89 4.11
CA ALA A 381 -19.15 31.06 2.93
C ALA A 381 -19.83 29.69 2.98
N ARG A 382 -20.13 29.20 4.19
CA ARG A 382 -20.67 27.86 4.42
C ARG A 382 -21.87 27.48 3.52
N PRO A 383 -22.90 28.33 3.31
CA PRO A 383 -24.08 27.90 2.54
C PRO A 383 -23.81 27.66 1.06
N TRP A 384 -22.89 28.40 0.43
CA TRP A 384 -22.57 28.20 -0.98
C TRP A 384 -21.49 27.12 -1.15
N VAL A 385 -20.60 26.94 -0.17
CA VAL A 385 -19.66 25.80 -0.14
C VAL A 385 -20.41 24.47 -0.03
N GLU A 386 -21.46 24.39 0.79
CA GLU A 386 -22.31 23.19 0.89
C GLU A 386 -22.96 22.88 -0.47
N ARG A 387 -23.52 23.88 -1.15
CA ARG A 387 -24.07 23.70 -2.51
C ARG A 387 -23.02 23.28 -3.55
N LEU A 388 -21.78 23.79 -3.43
CA LEU A 388 -20.67 23.34 -4.29
C LEU A 388 -20.38 21.86 -4.08
N ILE A 389 -20.34 21.40 -2.82
CA ILE A 389 -20.09 19.99 -2.52
C ILE A 389 -21.23 19.12 -3.03
N ASP A 390 -22.50 19.54 -2.84
CA ASP A 390 -23.67 18.82 -3.36
C ASP A 390 -23.63 18.73 -4.91
N ASN A 391 -23.34 19.84 -5.60
CA ASN A 391 -23.24 19.85 -7.05
C ASN A 391 -22.09 18.96 -7.58
N LEU A 392 -20.94 18.97 -6.90
CA LEU A 392 -19.84 18.07 -7.20
C LEU A 392 -20.24 16.61 -6.94
N ALA A 393 -20.94 16.32 -5.86
CA ALA A 393 -21.41 14.97 -5.52
C ALA A 393 -22.31 14.40 -6.63
N ASP A 394 -23.32 15.16 -7.04
CA ASP A 394 -24.23 14.78 -8.12
C ASP A 394 -23.48 14.55 -9.44
N SER A 395 -22.53 15.42 -9.76
CA SER A 395 -21.73 15.34 -10.99
C SER A 395 -20.81 14.13 -11.00
N PHE A 396 -20.12 13.84 -9.90
CA PHE A 396 -19.26 12.67 -9.79
C PHE A 396 -20.07 11.37 -9.79
N GLN A 397 -21.26 11.34 -9.18
CA GLN A 397 -22.13 10.17 -9.22
C GLN A 397 -22.57 9.84 -10.65
N GLN A 398 -22.97 10.83 -11.44
CA GLN A 398 -23.35 10.61 -12.85
C GLN A 398 -22.19 10.07 -13.71
N LEU A 399 -20.96 10.54 -13.46
CA LEU A 399 -19.77 10.07 -14.16
C LEU A 399 -19.32 8.68 -13.70
N GLU A 400 -19.53 8.34 -12.41
CA GLU A 400 -19.27 7.00 -11.87
C GLU A 400 -20.22 5.96 -12.51
N GLU A 401 -21.49 6.31 -12.72
CA GLU A 401 -22.47 5.48 -13.44
C GLU A 401 -22.05 5.21 -14.91
N GLN A 402 -21.34 6.15 -15.53
CA GLN A 402 -20.78 6.02 -16.88
C GLN A 402 -19.43 5.28 -16.89
N GLN A 403 -18.96 4.80 -15.73
CA GLN A 403 -17.67 4.13 -15.54
C GLN A 403 -16.48 4.99 -16.01
N GLN A 404 -16.58 6.31 -15.87
CA GLN A 404 -15.60 7.25 -16.38
C GLN A 404 -14.75 7.82 -15.24
N PRO A 405 -13.48 7.38 -15.07
CA PRO A 405 -12.65 7.83 -13.97
C PRO A 405 -12.30 9.31 -14.16
N THR A 406 -12.88 10.15 -13.31
CA THR A 406 -12.76 11.61 -13.40
C THR A 406 -12.10 12.18 -12.15
N ALA A 407 -11.27 13.20 -12.31
CA ALA A 407 -10.67 13.94 -11.20
C ALA A 407 -11.16 15.40 -11.16
N LEU A 408 -11.10 16.04 -9.99
CA LEU A 408 -11.27 17.48 -9.88
C LEU A 408 -9.92 18.15 -10.15
N VAL A 409 -9.84 19.05 -11.12
CA VAL A 409 -8.60 19.77 -11.47
C VAL A 409 -8.72 21.24 -11.14
N THR A 410 -7.75 21.77 -10.39
CA THR A 410 -7.73 23.17 -9.93
C THR A 410 -6.32 23.77 -9.91
N SER A 411 -6.18 25.05 -9.54
CA SER A 411 -4.89 25.72 -9.32
C SER A 411 -4.06 25.08 -8.19
N ILE A 412 -2.73 25.24 -8.26
CA ILE A 412 -1.80 24.67 -7.27
C ILE A 412 -2.05 25.21 -5.86
N ASP A 413 -2.44 26.48 -5.74
CA ASP A 413 -2.66 27.16 -4.47
C ASP A 413 -3.97 26.71 -3.79
N LEU A 414 -4.98 26.31 -4.57
CA LEU A 414 -6.29 25.91 -4.06
C LEU A 414 -6.38 24.40 -3.76
N ARG A 415 -5.63 23.57 -4.49
CA ARG A 415 -5.75 22.10 -4.48
C ARG A 415 -5.84 21.47 -3.09
N CYS A 416 -4.92 21.79 -2.18
CA CYS A 416 -4.89 21.19 -0.85
C CYS A 416 -6.12 21.56 -0.01
N ASN A 417 -6.50 22.84 -0.03
CA ASN A 417 -7.63 23.33 0.75
C ASN A 417 -8.94 22.80 0.19
N LEU A 418 -9.08 22.75 -1.15
CA LEU A 418 -10.24 22.14 -1.80
C LEU A 418 -10.35 20.64 -1.47
N TRP A 419 -9.25 19.89 -1.51
CA TRP A 419 -9.26 18.48 -1.07
C TRP A 419 -9.74 18.32 0.36
N ARG A 420 -9.21 19.12 1.31
CA ARG A 420 -9.65 19.11 2.72
C ARG A 420 -11.13 19.45 2.88
N MET A 421 -11.65 20.35 2.07
CA MET A 421 -13.06 20.75 2.10
C MET A 421 -13.98 19.63 1.63
N ILE A 422 -13.62 18.89 0.58
CA ILE A 422 -14.53 17.91 -0.03
C ILE A 422 -14.37 16.49 0.50
N THR A 423 -13.18 16.10 0.97
CA THR A 423 -12.84 14.69 1.29
C THR A 423 -13.77 14.04 2.34
N ALA A 424 -14.33 14.83 3.24
CA ALA A 424 -15.27 14.34 4.25
C ALA A 424 -16.58 13.79 3.65
N GLN A 425 -17.06 14.40 2.56
CA GLN A 425 -18.30 13.98 1.87
C GLN A 425 -18.00 13.17 0.61
N LEU A 426 -16.88 13.46 -0.06
CA LEU A 426 -16.46 12.86 -1.32
C LEU A 426 -15.08 12.18 -1.17
N PRO A 427 -14.94 11.12 -0.35
CA PRO A 427 -13.65 10.49 -0.05
C PRO A 427 -13.02 9.77 -1.25
N ARG A 428 -13.80 9.46 -2.29
CA ARG A 428 -13.32 8.80 -3.52
C ARG A 428 -12.82 9.79 -4.59
N VAL A 429 -13.14 11.08 -4.44
CA VAL A 429 -12.77 12.11 -5.42
C VAL A 429 -11.34 12.54 -5.21
N ALA A 430 -10.51 12.42 -6.26
CA ALA A 430 -9.18 13.00 -6.23
C ALA A 430 -9.19 14.45 -6.71
N VAL A 431 -8.40 15.27 -6.02
CA VAL A 431 -8.16 16.66 -6.40
C VAL A 431 -6.72 16.81 -6.90
N LEU A 432 -6.59 17.17 -8.17
CA LEU A 432 -5.34 17.37 -8.86
C LEU A 432 -5.07 18.86 -9.08
N SER A 433 -3.80 19.24 -9.09
CA SER A 433 -3.42 20.56 -9.58
C SER A 433 -3.11 20.53 -11.07
N PHE A 434 -3.29 21.64 -11.77
CA PHE A 434 -2.80 21.81 -13.14
C PHE A 434 -1.30 21.51 -13.30
N ALA A 435 -0.52 21.71 -12.24
CA ALA A 435 0.91 21.44 -12.24
C ALA A 435 1.25 19.94 -12.18
N GLU A 436 0.31 19.09 -11.73
CA GLU A 436 0.47 17.63 -11.69
C GLU A 436 0.17 16.97 -13.03
N VAL A 437 -0.63 17.62 -13.89
CA VAL A 437 -0.93 17.09 -15.23
C VAL A 437 0.31 17.26 -16.13
N PRO A 438 0.85 16.17 -16.73
CA PRO A 438 2.00 16.30 -17.61
C PRO A 438 1.70 17.23 -18.79
N ARG A 439 2.68 18.05 -19.19
CA ARG A 439 2.48 19.07 -20.25
C ARG A 439 2.07 18.50 -21.61
N ASN A 440 2.34 17.23 -21.86
CA ASN A 440 2.00 16.52 -23.09
C ASN A 440 0.66 15.77 -22.98
N THR A 441 -0.09 16.00 -21.92
CA THR A 441 -1.38 15.37 -21.64
C THR A 441 -2.46 16.44 -21.74
N GLU A 442 -3.44 16.20 -22.60
CA GLU A 442 -4.60 17.09 -22.73
C GLU A 442 -5.61 16.78 -21.62
N ILE A 443 -6.33 17.82 -21.17
CA ILE A 443 -7.41 17.71 -20.20
C ILE A 443 -8.73 17.76 -20.96
N TYR A 444 -9.52 16.69 -20.87
CA TYR A 444 -10.88 16.66 -21.35
C TYR A 444 -11.82 17.10 -20.22
N TRP A 445 -12.51 18.21 -20.43
CA TRP A 445 -13.43 18.77 -19.44
C TRP A 445 -14.81 18.16 -19.59
N GLU A 446 -15.21 17.32 -18.63
CA GLU A 446 -16.59 16.83 -18.54
C GLU A 446 -17.54 17.97 -18.15
N MET A 447 -17.08 18.81 -17.22
CA MET A 447 -17.84 19.93 -16.69
C MET A 447 -16.90 21.01 -16.16
N ARG A 448 -17.39 22.25 -16.15
CA ARG A 448 -16.82 23.33 -15.35
C ARG A 448 -17.91 23.93 -14.48
N VAL A 449 -17.70 23.90 -13.17
CA VAL A 449 -18.65 24.44 -12.19
C VAL A 449 -18.48 25.96 -12.15
N ALA A 450 -19.56 26.68 -12.48
CA ALA A 450 -19.59 28.12 -12.49
C ALA A 450 -20.07 28.69 -11.14
N SER A 451 -19.82 29.98 -10.92
CA SER A 451 -20.32 30.68 -9.72
C SER A 451 -21.84 30.73 -9.65
N ASP A 452 -22.50 30.76 -10.81
CA ASP A 452 -23.95 30.84 -10.96
C ASP A 452 -24.64 29.53 -10.54
N ASP A 453 -24.01 28.37 -10.84
CA ASP A 453 -24.51 27.04 -10.46
C ASP A 453 -24.61 26.87 -8.93
N ILE A 454 -23.73 27.59 -8.21
CA ILE A 454 -23.60 27.52 -6.75
C ILE A 454 -24.42 28.62 -6.06
N GLY A 455 -25.09 29.49 -6.81
CA GLY A 455 -25.92 30.58 -6.27
C GLY A 455 -25.12 31.52 -5.37
N LEU A 456 -23.90 31.86 -5.76
CA LEU A 456 -23.11 32.88 -5.07
C LEU A 456 -23.91 34.21 -5.07
N PRO A 457 -24.05 34.90 -3.93
CA PRO A 457 -24.77 36.17 -3.90
C PRO A 457 -24.06 37.15 -4.84
N GLU A 458 -24.80 37.74 -5.79
CA GLU A 458 -24.27 38.73 -6.73
C GLU A 458 -23.57 39.86 -5.95
N GLY A 459 -22.25 39.78 -5.94
CA GLY A 459 -21.38 40.59 -5.10
C GLY A 459 -20.36 41.31 -5.97
N GLY A 460 -20.87 42.14 -6.87
CA GLY A 460 -20.12 43.10 -7.66
C GLY A 460 -19.59 42.54 -8.97
N ALA A 461 -20.36 42.74 -10.04
CA ALA A 461 -19.77 42.98 -11.35
C ALA A 461 -18.56 43.91 -11.15
N ARG A 462 -17.36 43.47 -11.54
CA ARG A 462 -16.25 44.38 -11.78
C ARG A 462 -16.69 45.28 -12.93
N THR A 463 -17.37 46.37 -12.60
CA THR A 463 -17.55 47.51 -13.49
C THR A 463 -16.16 47.92 -13.96
N GLY A 464 -16.00 48.02 -15.27
CA GLY A 464 -14.70 48.14 -15.91
C GLY A 464 -13.85 49.26 -15.32
N ALA A 465 -12.74 48.88 -14.69
CA ALA A 465 -11.60 49.74 -14.44
C ALA A 465 -10.36 48.88 -14.15
N GLY A 466 -9.63 48.53 -15.21
CA GLY A 466 -8.20 48.22 -15.16
C GLY A 466 -7.76 47.04 -14.29
N ALA A 467 -8.16 45.81 -14.64
CA ALA A 467 -7.39 44.63 -14.22
C ALA A 467 -6.05 44.63 -14.99
N LYS A 468 -4.97 45.02 -14.32
CA LYS A 468 -3.62 44.77 -14.84
C LYS A 468 -3.42 43.25 -14.91
N PRO A 469 -3.02 42.69 -16.06
CA PRO A 469 -2.74 41.27 -16.16
C PRO A 469 -1.59 40.92 -15.20
N TYR A 470 -1.76 39.82 -14.45
CA TYR A 470 -0.76 39.27 -13.54
C TYR A 470 0.41 38.73 -14.35
N THR A 471 1.30 39.64 -14.76
CA THR A 471 2.42 39.41 -15.68
C THR A 471 3.70 39.24 -14.88
N LYS A 472 3.81 38.17 -14.07
CA LYS A 472 5.09 37.84 -13.40
C LYS A 472 5.62 36.41 -13.57
N THR A 473 4.86 35.51 -14.20
CA THR A 473 5.39 34.16 -14.56
C THR A 473 5.58 33.98 -16.07
N ALA A 474 4.86 34.76 -16.90
CA ALA A 474 5.02 34.74 -18.35
C ALA A 474 6.33 35.41 -18.85
N HIS A 475 6.85 36.39 -18.09
CA HIS A 475 8.00 37.19 -18.53
C HIS A 475 9.38 36.52 -18.27
N LEU A 476 9.40 35.36 -17.61
CA LEU A 476 10.60 34.52 -17.47
C LEU A 476 10.72 33.51 -18.62
N ILE A 477 9.59 33.08 -19.19
CA ILE A 477 9.54 32.12 -20.30
C ILE A 477 9.83 32.82 -21.64
N GLU A 478 9.36 34.05 -21.82
CA GLU A 478 9.67 34.87 -23.01
C GLU A 478 11.15 35.26 -23.10
N LYS A 479 11.79 35.65 -21.98
CA LYS A 479 13.20 36.06 -21.96
C LYS A 479 14.20 34.91 -22.15
N LEU A 480 13.78 33.66 -22.02
CA LEU A 480 14.61 32.49 -22.29
C LEU A 480 14.40 31.91 -23.70
N GLY A 481 13.33 32.30 -24.39
CA GLY A 481 13.04 31.88 -25.78
C GLY A 481 13.80 32.67 -26.85
N GLU A 482 14.27 33.89 -26.55
CA GLU A 482 14.90 34.79 -27.53
C GLU A 482 16.42 34.61 -27.71
N LYS A 483 17.06 33.69 -26.98
CA LYS A 483 18.53 33.50 -27.01
C LYS A 483 19.02 32.16 -27.57
N MET A 484 18.18 31.38 -28.26
CA MET A 484 18.65 30.19 -28.97
C MET A 484 18.47 30.35 -30.49
N PRO A 485 19.53 30.18 -31.29
CA PRO A 485 19.40 30.21 -32.74
C PRO A 485 18.58 28.99 -33.17
N ARG A 486 17.41 29.22 -33.76
CA ARG A 486 16.67 28.19 -34.48
C ARG A 486 17.36 27.95 -35.81
N GLN A 487 17.77 26.70 -36.10
CA GLN A 487 17.75 26.06 -37.43
C GLN A 487 18.45 24.68 -37.41
N PRO A 488 18.22 23.80 -38.41
CA PRO A 488 17.08 23.65 -39.31
C PRO A 488 16.48 22.21 -39.27
N ARG A 489 15.42 22.01 -40.06
CA ARG A 489 14.50 20.85 -40.12
C ARG A 489 15.11 19.46 -40.07
#